data_AF-A0A8J5LHM6-F1
#
_entry.id   AF-A0A8J5LHM6-F1
#
_cell.length_a   1.000
_cell.length_b   1.000
_cell.length_c   1.000
_cell.angle_alpha   90.00
_cell.angle_beta   90.00
_cell.angle_gamma   90.00
#
_symmetry.space_group_name_H-M   'P 1'
#
loop_
_entity.id
_entity.type
_entity.pdbx_description
1 polymer ?
#
loop_
_entity_poly.entity_id
_entity_poly.type
_entity_poly.pdbx_seq_one_letter_code
_entity_poly.pdbx_strand_id
1 'polypeptide(L)'
;MASEDTRSAAKKEDNLMGKDGEEEIDSSEEERFKRQMSEAALYATEDEDDDEGNGAQGIDLGPRISLKSEIEKDKDDESLKRWKEQLLGKTLEPEVEILSLSIVCSGRPDIVLSVPVPPPNHKRPWFILKEGSHYKLKFTFMVRNNIVSGLKYTNTVRKAGIKVDKAKEMLGTFSPQLEVYTFETSEEIIPSGFFVRGSYSARMKFVDDDGKSHLVINYSFDIRREWPSSS
;
A
#
# COMPACT_ATOMS: atom_id res chain seq x y z
N MET A 1 -19.84 3.23 -79.17
CA MET A 1 -21.31 3.09 -79.33
C MET A 1 -21.89 3.18 -77.93
N ALA A 2 -22.26 4.39 -77.50
CA ALA A 2 -23.60 4.99 -77.69
C ALA A 2 -24.64 4.17 -76.89
N SER A 3 -25.00 4.63 -75.70
CA SER A 3 -26.22 5.43 -75.40
C SER A 3 -27.24 4.49 -74.77
N GLU A 4 -27.51 4.62 -73.47
CA GLU A 4 -28.60 5.43 -72.89
C GLU A 4 -30.00 4.88 -73.17
N ASP A 5 -30.84 5.08 -72.15
CA ASP A 5 -32.26 5.36 -72.24
C ASP A 5 -33.33 4.29 -71.94
N THR A 6 -33.88 4.48 -70.73
CA THR A 6 -35.27 4.86 -70.46
C THR A 6 -36.35 3.78 -70.30
N ARG A 7 -37.03 3.85 -69.15
CA ARG A 7 -38.46 4.20 -68.96
C ARG A 7 -38.81 3.86 -67.51
N SER A 8 -39.67 4.53 -66.77
CA SER A 8 -40.60 5.65 -66.97
C SER A 8 -41.09 5.98 -65.54
N ALA A 9 -41.08 7.24 -65.08
CA ALA A 9 -42.27 8.10 -64.82
C ALA A 9 -43.55 7.34 -64.37
N ALA A 10 -44.34 7.72 -63.36
CA ALA A 10 -44.64 8.99 -62.69
C ALA A 10 -45.37 8.65 -61.34
N LYS A 11 -45.12 9.34 -60.22
CA LYS A 11 -45.77 10.55 -59.66
C LYS A 11 -47.21 10.39 -59.13
N LYS A 12 -47.38 10.87 -57.88
CA LYS A 12 -48.57 11.46 -57.21
C LYS A 12 -49.46 10.48 -56.42
N GLU A 13 -49.30 10.40 -55.10
CA GLU A 13 -49.88 11.23 -54.01
C GLU A 13 -51.37 10.95 -53.71
N ASP A 14 -51.57 10.59 -52.43
CA ASP A 14 -52.63 11.00 -51.51
C ASP A 14 -54.01 10.31 -51.46
N ASN A 15 -54.18 9.66 -50.29
CA ASN A 15 -55.30 9.67 -49.36
C ASN A 15 -56.59 8.88 -49.70
N LEU A 16 -56.91 7.88 -48.86
CA LEU A 16 -58.04 7.97 -47.92
C LEU A 16 -58.05 6.81 -46.89
N MET A 17 -58.49 7.18 -45.68
CA MET A 17 -58.62 6.44 -44.43
C MET A 17 -59.53 5.20 -44.43
N GLY A 18 -59.24 4.29 -43.50
CA GLY A 18 -60.16 3.28 -42.98
C GLY A 18 -59.71 2.72 -41.63
N LYS A 19 -59.99 3.47 -40.56
CA LYS A 19 -60.39 3.07 -39.19
C LYS A 19 -59.68 1.91 -38.46
N ASP A 20 -59.05 2.19 -37.31
CA ASP A 20 -59.66 2.06 -35.97
C ASP A 20 -58.62 2.25 -34.85
N GLY A 21 -58.96 3.02 -33.81
CA GLY A 21 -58.31 3.00 -32.49
C GLY A 21 -57.57 4.27 -32.05
N GLU A 22 -58.27 5.22 -31.42
CA GLU A 22 -57.69 6.32 -30.62
C GLU A 22 -58.03 6.10 -29.13
N GLU A 23 -57.03 6.20 -28.25
CA GLU A 23 -56.97 7.17 -27.14
C GLU A 23 -55.61 7.05 -26.41
N GLU A 24 -55.17 8.18 -25.85
CA GLU A 24 -53.78 8.56 -25.58
C GLU A 24 -53.31 8.44 -24.11
N ILE A 25 -51.97 8.35 -23.95
CA ILE A 25 -51.10 8.79 -22.82
C ILE A 25 -51.17 8.01 -21.48
N ASP A 26 -50.05 7.40 -21.04
CA ASP A 26 -49.17 7.94 -19.98
C ASP A 26 -47.92 7.07 -19.74
N SER A 27 -46.85 7.77 -19.36
CA SER A 27 -45.55 7.39 -18.83
C SER A 27 -45.44 6.05 -18.08
N SER A 28 -44.36 5.31 -18.35
CA SER A 28 -43.47 4.69 -17.33
C SER A 28 -42.58 3.57 -17.89
N GLU A 29 -41.46 3.85 -18.57
CA GLU A 29 -40.41 2.81 -18.77
C GLU A 29 -38.96 3.36 -18.72
N GLU A 30 -38.72 4.41 -17.93
CA GLU A 30 -37.36 4.80 -17.48
C GLU A 30 -37.01 4.23 -16.09
N GLU A 31 -37.24 2.94 -15.83
CA GLU A 31 -36.78 2.30 -14.58
C GLU A 31 -36.62 0.78 -14.78
N ARG A 32 -35.59 0.32 -15.51
CA ARG A 32 -35.12 -1.08 -15.33
C ARG A 32 -33.69 -1.43 -15.75
N PHE A 33 -32.76 -0.47 -15.75
CA PHE A 33 -31.33 -0.76 -15.75
C PHE A 33 -30.63 -0.35 -14.45
N LYS A 34 -31.30 -0.55 -13.31
CA LYS A 34 -30.62 -0.71 -12.01
C LYS A 34 -30.15 -2.16 -11.88
N ARG A 35 -29.04 -2.51 -12.54
CA ARG A 35 -28.22 -3.60 -12.04
C ARG A 35 -27.48 -3.08 -10.82
N GLN A 36 -28.11 -3.25 -9.66
CA GLN A 36 -27.39 -3.33 -8.39
C GLN A 36 -26.33 -4.42 -8.53
N MET A 37 -25.09 -4.01 -8.77
CA MET A 37 -23.92 -4.79 -8.36
C MET A 37 -23.53 -4.27 -6.98
N SER A 38 -24.39 -4.55 -6.01
CA SER A 38 -23.98 -4.63 -4.61
C SER A 38 -23.49 -6.05 -4.40
N GLU A 39 -22.22 -6.27 -4.71
CA GLU A 39 -21.44 -7.26 -4.01
C GLU A 39 -20.01 -6.74 -3.97
N ALA A 40 -19.69 -6.16 -2.82
CA ALA A 40 -18.32 -5.99 -2.38
C ALA A 40 -17.68 -7.38 -2.32
N ALA A 41 -17.20 -7.86 -3.46
CA ALA A 41 -16.31 -8.98 -3.54
C ALA A 41 -14.96 -8.52 -2.98
N LEU A 42 -14.85 -8.63 -1.66
CA LEU A 42 -13.70 -9.07 -0.90
C LEU A 42 -12.44 -9.25 -1.77
N TYR A 43 -11.66 -8.19 -1.94
CA TYR A 43 -10.21 -8.35 -2.13
C TYR A 43 -9.55 -8.39 -0.75
N ALA A 44 -9.95 -9.37 0.05
CA ALA A 44 -9.00 -10.04 0.90
C ALA A 44 -8.28 -11.02 -0.03
N THR A 45 -7.29 -10.55 -0.79
CA THR A 45 -6.23 -11.47 -1.14
C THR A 45 -5.56 -11.78 0.18
N GLU A 46 -5.89 -12.95 0.73
CA GLU A 46 -5.04 -13.63 1.69
C GLU A 46 -3.66 -13.67 1.03
N ASP A 47 -2.84 -12.68 1.37
CA ASP A 47 -1.42 -12.74 1.09
C ASP A 47 -0.93 -13.89 1.99
N GLU A 48 -1.06 -15.13 1.51
CA GLU A 48 -0.22 -16.26 1.90
C GLU A 48 1.21 -15.91 1.48
N ASP A 49 1.79 -14.90 2.12
CA ASP A 49 3.23 -14.69 2.17
C ASP A 49 3.76 -15.62 3.27
N ASP A 50 3.63 -16.94 3.05
CA ASP A 50 4.57 -17.92 3.61
C ASP A 50 5.90 -17.72 2.88
N ASP A 51 6.67 -16.73 3.34
CA ASP A 51 8.09 -16.60 3.06
C ASP A 51 8.89 -17.11 4.27
N GLU A 52 8.51 -18.29 4.77
CA GLU A 52 9.44 -19.19 5.46
C GLU A 52 10.12 -20.07 4.40
N GLY A 53 11.24 -19.60 3.86
CA GLY A 53 12.19 -20.51 3.23
C GLY A 53 12.92 -19.98 2.01
N ASN A 54 14.18 -19.57 2.28
CA ASN A 54 15.39 -20.05 1.60
C ASN A 54 16.22 -18.94 0.93
N GLY A 55 17.47 -18.76 1.39
CA GLY A 55 18.47 -17.99 0.63
C GLY A 55 19.70 -17.47 1.37
N ALA A 56 19.80 -17.54 2.69
CA ALA A 56 21.06 -17.28 3.39
C ALA A 56 21.48 -18.57 4.11
N GLN A 57 22.72 -19.00 3.94
CA GLN A 57 23.34 -20.02 4.81
C GLN A 57 23.14 -19.54 6.25
N GLY A 58 22.14 -20.11 6.91
CA GLY A 58 21.61 -19.58 8.15
C GLY A 58 22.67 -19.69 9.23
N ILE A 59 22.99 -18.57 9.85
CA ILE A 59 23.61 -18.61 11.17
C ILE A 59 22.64 -19.40 12.04
N ASP A 60 23.09 -20.50 12.65
CA ASP A 60 22.30 -21.22 13.63
C ASP A 60 22.19 -20.34 14.88
N LEU A 61 21.08 -19.61 14.98
CA LEU A 61 20.79 -18.70 16.08
C LEU A 61 20.41 -19.45 17.37
N GLY A 62 20.37 -20.79 17.32
CA GLY A 62 19.90 -21.62 18.42
C GLY A 62 18.39 -21.47 18.66
N PRO A 63 17.87 -22.15 19.71
CA PRO A 63 16.47 -22.08 20.06
C PRO A 63 16.07 -20.66 20.45
N ARG A 64 14.91 -20.21 19.98
CA ARG A 64 14.33 -18.95 20.41
C ARG A 64 13.93 -19.00 21.88
N ILE A 65 14.51 -18.12 22.70
CA ILE A 65 14.20 -18.01 24.13
C ILE A 65 13.42 -16.72 24.35
N SER A 66 12.33 -16.80 25.12
CA SER A 66 11.54 -15.61 25.47
C SER A 66 12.25 -14.77 26.52
N LEU A 67 12.09 -13.44 26.47
CA LEU A 67 12.64 -12.54 27.50
C LEU A 67 12.18 -12.93 28.92
N LYS A 68 10.93 -13.37 29.07
CA LYS A 68 10.38 -13.84 30.36
C LYS A 68 11.19 -14.99 30.94
N SER A 69 11.49 -16.00 30.12
CA SER A 69 12.28 -17.16 30.55
C SER A 69 13.73 -16.81 30.87
N GLU A 70 14.33 -15.84 30.18
CA GLU A 70 15.71 -15.41 30.46
C GLU A 70 15.81 -14.70 31.82
N ILE A 71 14.85 -13.82 32.13
CA ILE A 71 14.83 -13.07 33.40
C ILE A 71 14.70 -14.04 34.59
N GLU A 72 13.89 -15.09 34.45
CA GLU A 72 13.66 -16.06 35.53
C GLU A 72 14.87 -16.96 35.81
N LYS A 73 15.65 -17.30 34.77
CA LYS A 73 16.89 -18.08 34.93
C LYS A 73 17.97 -17.32 35.69
N ASP A 74 18.08 -16.02 35.46
CA ASP A 74 19.17 -15.19 36.01
C ASP A 74 18.76 -14.48 37.32
N LYS A 75 17.70 -14.94 37.97
CA LYS A 75 17.17 -14.34 39.20
C LYS A 75 18.12 -14.43 40.41
N ASP A 76 19.18 -15.24 40.32
CA ASP A 76 20.15 -15.41 41.39
C ASP A 76 21.50 -14.74 41.07
N ASP A 77 21.64 -14.13 39.88
CA ASP A 77 22.85 -13.40 39.46
C ASP A 77 22.60 -11.88 39.45
N GLU A 78 23.14 -11.20 40.47
CA GLU A 78 23.01 -9.75 40.63
C GLU A 78 23.66 -8.94 39.49
N SER A 79 24.71 -9.47 38.85
CA SER A 79 25.38 -8.77 37.76
C SER A 79 24.52 -8.80 36.49
N LEU A 80 23.92 -9.95 36.18
CA LEU A 80 23.02 -10.11 35.05
C LEU A 80 21.71 -9.35 35.24
N LYS A 81 21.17 -9.30 36.45
CA LYS A 81 20.00 -8.45 36.76
C LYS A 81 20.26 -6.99 36.45
N ARG A 82 21.35 -6.43 36.97
CA ARG A 82 21.71 -5.01 36.75
C ARG A 82 21.92 -4.70 35.27
N TRP A 83 22.57 -5.61 34.55
CA TRP A 83 22.76 -5.48 33.10
C TRP A 83 21.41 -5.52 32.35
N LYS A 84 20.50 -6.45 32.69
CA LYS A 84 19.16 -6.53 32.10
C LYS A 84 18.31 -5.31 32.42
N GLU A 85 18.37 -4.79 33.63
CA GLU A 85 17.66 -3.57 34.04
C GLU A 85 18.11 -2.33 33.24
N GLN A 86 19.36 -2.30 32.78
CA GLN A 86 19.86 -1.22 31.92
C GLN A 86 19.37 -1.33 30.48
N LEU A 87 19.11 -2.54 30.00
CA LEU A 87 18.72 -2.79 28.61
C LEU A 87 17.20 -2.89 28.42
N LEU A 88 16.52 -3.57 29.34
CA LEU A 88 15.10 -3.89 29.28
C LEU A 88 14.26 -2.76 29.85
N GLY A 89 13.03 -2.64 29.34
CA GLY A 89 12.07 -1.67 29.86
C GLY A 89 11.22 -2.22 31.00
N LYS A 90 10.24 -1.41 31.42
CA LYS A 90 9.41 -1.67 32.60
C LYS A 90 8.44 -2.84 32.46
N THR A 91 8.07 -3.22 31.23
CA THR A 91 7.08 -4.28 31.00
C THR A 91 7.62 -5.32 30.03
N LEU A 92 6.93 -6.46 29.93
CA LEU A 92 7.44 -7.62 29.20
C LEU A 92 7.25 -7.50 27.68
N GLU A 93 6.28 -6.70 27.22
CA GLU A 93 5.96 -6.57 25.80
C GLU A 93 6.45 -5.24 25.23
N PRO A 94 7.23 -5.27 24.14
CA PRO A 94 7.65 -4.06 23.47
C PRO A 94 6.46 -3.38 22.79
N GLU A 95 6.50 -2.06 22.74
CA GLU A 95 5.55 -1.24 22.00
C GLU A 95 6.33 -0.37 21.02
N VAL A 96 6.07 -0.54 19.73
CA VAL A 96 6.66 0.29 18.69
C VAL A 96 5.58 1.18 18.09
N GLU A 97 5.78 2.48 18.19
CA GLU A 97 4.89 3.49 17.63
C GLU A 97 5.58 4.13 16.42
N ILE A 98 5.13 3.78 15.22
CA ILE A 98 5.60 4.42 13.98
C ILE A 98 4.93 5.80 13.88
N LEU A 99 5.73 6.87 13.85
CA LEU A 99 5.25 8.25 13.83
C LEU A 99 5.12 8.80 12.42
N SER A 100 6.12 8.55 11.58
CA SER A 100 6.14 9.05 10.20
C SER A 100 6.95 8.16 9.28
N LEU A 101 6.55 8.16 8.01
CA LEU A 101 7.27 7.54 6.91
C LEU A 101 7.46 8.61 5.85
N SER A 102 8.71 8.90 5.52
CA SER A 102 9.07 9.97 4.61
C SER A 102 9.81 9.41 3.40
N ILE A 103 9.49 9.94 2.22
CA ILE A 103 10.24 9.70 1.00
C ILE A 103 11.13 10.91 0.79
N VAL A 104 12.43 10.71 0.97
CA VAL A 104 13.46 11.73 0.84
C VAL A 104 13.95 11.71 -0.61
N CYS A 105 13.76 12.81 -1.33
CA CYS A 105 14.22 12.97 -2.70
C CYS A 105 15.09 14.22 -2.81
N SER A 106 16.25 14.09 -3.46
CA SER A 106 17.18 15.21 -3.67
C SER A 106 16.52 16.37 -4.42
N GLY A 107 16.71 17.60 -3.92
CA GLY A 107 16.27 18.83 -4.59
C GLY A 107 14.80 19.21 -4.37
N ARG A 108 14.09 18.56 -3.44
CA ARG A 108 12.72 18.93 -3.06
C ARG A 108 12.43 18.61 -1.59
N PRO A 109 11.36 19.17 -1.00
CA PRO A 109 10.90 18.75 0.31
C PRO A 109 10.45 17.29 0.32
N ASP A 110 10.70 16.63 1.45
CA ASP A 110 10.30 15.25 1.74
C ASP A 110 8.78 15.07 1.57
N ILE A 111 8.38 13.94 1.00
CA ILE A 111 6.98 13.51 1.02
C ILE A 111 6.75 12.78 2.34
N VAL A 112 6.04 13.39 3.27
CA VAL A 112 5.80 12.81 4.61
C VAL A 112 4.41 12.18 4.68
N LEU A 113 4.38 10.93 5.11
CA LEU A 113 3.17 10.18 5.47
C LEU A 113 3.11 10.06 6.99
N SER A 114 2.32 10.94 7.61
CA SER A 114 2.09 10.91 9.06
C SER A 114 1.16 9.76 9.44
N VAL A 115 1.47 9.10 10.56
CA VAL A 115 0.64 8.06 11.16
C VAL A 115 -0.02 8.64 12.41
N PRO A 116 -1.33 8.41 12.67
CA PRO A 116 -2.24 7.57 11.91
C PRO A 116 -2.62 8.16 10.56
N VAL A 117 -2.73 7.27 9.60
CA VAL A 117 -3.07 7.59 8.23
C VAL A 117 -4.55 7.98 8.14
N PRO A 118 -4.89 9.11 7.48
CA PRO A 118 -6.29 9.43 7.21
C PRO A 118 -6.92 8.36 6.30
N PRO A 119 -8.22 8.04 6.47
CA PRO A 119 -8.89 7.01 5.70
C PRO A 119 -8.73 7.24 4.19
N PRO A 120 -8.59 6.16 3.39
CA PRO A 120 -8.22 6.27 1.99
C PRO A 120 -9.24 7.11 1.22
N ASN A 121 -8.78 8.26 0.68
CA ASN A 121 -9.57 8.99 -0.29
C ASN A 121 -9.37 8.32 -1.65
N HIS A 122 -10.28 7.41 -2.01
CA HIS A 122 -10.20 6.57 -3.22
C HIS A 122 -10.11 7.32 -4.56
N LYS A 123 -10.21 8.66 -4.55
CA LYS A 123 -10.18 9.47 -5.78
C LYS A 123 -8.80 9.98 -6.16
N ARG A 124 -7.80 9.93 -5.26
CA ARG A 124 -6.46 10.48 -5.54
C ARG A 124 -5.34 9.61 -4.98
N PRO A 125 -4.20 9.51 -5.68
CA PRO A 125 -2.99 8.93 -5.08
C PRO A 125 -2.59 9.78 -3.87
N TRP A 126 -1.95 9.16 -2.88
CA TRP A 126 -1.42 9.89 -1.73
C TRP A 126 -0.29 10.83 -2.13
N PHE A 127 0.54 10.40 -3.08
CA PHE A 127 1.64 11.18 -3.59
C PHE A 127 2.01 10.76 -5.02
N ILE A 128 2.82 11.60 -5.65
CA ILE A 128 3.32 11.40 -7.00
C ILE A 128 4.84 11.35 -6.92
N LEU A 129 5.43 10.35 -7.58
CA LEU A 129 6.86 10.15 -7.77
C LEU A 129 7.26 10.49 -9.21
N LYS A 130 8.38 11.20 -9.38
CA LYS A 130 8.99 11.42 -10.69
C LYS A 130 9.89 10.23 -11.03
N GLU A 131 9.67 9.65 -12.19
CA GLU A 131 10.50 8.57 -12.72
C GLU A 131 11.98 8.98 -12.79
N GLY A 132 12.88 8.05 -12.50
CA GLY A 132 14.33 8.27 -12.53
C GLY A 132 14.87 9.11 -11.38
N SER A 133 14.02 9.50 -10.42
CA SER A 133 14.48 10.20 -9.22
C SER A 133 15.12 9.23 -8.25
N HIS A 134 16.19 9.68 -7.61
CA HIS A 134 16.78 8.99 -6.46
C HIS A 134 15.92 9.24 -5.23
N TYR A 135 15.73 8.20 -4.42
CA TYR A 135 14.97 8.31 -3.19
C TYR A 135 15.55 7.44 -2.08
N LYS A 136 15.25 7.82 -0.85
CA LYS A 136 15.40 6.99 0.35
C LYS A 136 14.10 6.99 1.11
N LEU A 137 13.79 5.89 1.79
CA LEU A 137 12.74 5.88 2.79
C LEU A 137 13.35 6.24 4.14
N LYS A 138 12.65 7.08 4.89
CA LYS A 138 13.00 7.48 6.24
C LYS A 138 11.84 7.18 7.16
N PHE A 139 12.10 6.39 8.20
CA PHE A 139 11.11 6.04 9.21
C PHE A 139 11.47 6.72 10.52
N THR A 140 10.48 7.31 11.18
CA THR A 140 10.63 7.81 12.56
C THR A 140 9.67 7.08 13.47
N PHE A 141 10.19 6.50 14.56
CA PHE A 141 9.39 5.69 15.47
C PHE A 141 9.89 5.77 16.91
N MET A 142 9.03 5.46 17.86
CA MET A 142 9.37 5.33 19.26
C MET A 142 9.27 3.87 19.69
N VAL A 143 10.14 3.48 20.61
CA VAL A 143 10.08 2.18 21.29
C VAL A 143 9.85 2.45 22.76
N ARG A 144 8.79 1.84 23.30
CA ARG A 144 8.42 1.92 24.71
C ARG A 144 8.38 0.52 25.30
N ASN A 145 8.26 0.49 26.63
CA ASN A 145 7.92 -0.70 27.42
C ASN A 145 9.01 -1.77 27.51
N ASN A 146 9.58 -2.22 26.39
CA ASN A 146 10.65 -3.20 26.34
C ASN A 146 11.48 -3.09 25.05
N ILE A 147 12.57 -3.86 24.96
CA ILE A 147 13.35 -4.01 23.73
C ILE A 147 12.50 -4.66 22.64
N VAL A 148 12.56 -4.11 21.43
CA VAL A 148 12.07 -4.78 20.23
C VAL A 148 13.25 -5.43 19.50
N SER A 149 13.20 -6.74 19.31
CA SER A 149 14.23 -7.49 18.58
C SER A 149 13.83 -7.72 17.13
N GLY A 150 14.77 -7.48 16.22
CA GLY A 150 14.60 -7.78 14.80
C GLY A 150 13.40 -7.09 14.16
N LEU A 151 13.19 -5.81 14.50
CA LEU A 151 12.21 -5.00 13.82
C LEU A 151 12.59 -4.93 12.34
N LYS A 152 11.67 -5.35 11.48
CA LYS A 152 11.84 -5.35 10.02
C LYS A 152 10.63 -4.72 9.37
N TYR A 153 10.88 -4.06 8.24
CA TYR A 153 9.79 -3.62 7.38
C TYR A 153 9.72 -4.49 6.12
N THR A 154 8.53 -4.61 5.57
CA THR A 154 8.28 -5.18 4.25
C THR A 154 7.40 -4.22 3.49
N ASN A 155 7.78 -3.88 2.26
CA ASN A 155 6.99 -3.05 1.38
C ASN A 155 6.70 -3.81 0.07
N THR A 156 5.44 -4.15 -0.17
CA THR A 156 4.98 -4.87 -1.35
C THR A 156 4.27 -3.90 -2.28
N VAL A 157 4.77 -3.75 -3.51
CA VAL A 157 4.23 -2.82 -4.51
C VAL A 157 3.51 -3.60 -5.62
N ARG A 158 2.34 -3.11 -6.00
CA ARG A 158 1.46 -3.68 -7.02
C ARG A 158 1.10 -2.65 -8.08
N LYS A 159 1.03 -3.08 -9.34
CA LYS A 159 0.52 -2.31 -10.47
C LYS A 159 -0.64 -3.06 -11.10
N ALA A 160 -1.80 -2.42 -11.20
CA ALA A 160 -3.04 -3.04 -11.70
C ALA A 160 -3.35 -4.41 -11.03
N GLY A 161 -3.10 -4.50 -9.72
CA GLY A 161 -3.30 -5.72 -8.93
C GLY A 161 -2.15 -6.74 -8.96
N ILE A 162 -1.21 -6.62 -9.90
CA ILE A 162 -0.08 -7.54 -10.05
C ILE A 162 1.09 -7.07 -9.18
N LYS A 163 1.69 -7.97 -8.39
CA LYS A 163 2.91 -7.68 -7.61
C LYS A 163 4.07 -7.40 -8.57
N VAL A 164 4.67 -6.22 -8.45
CA VAL A 164 5.78 -5.79 -9.30
C VAL A 164 7.09 -5.61 -8.53
N ASP A 165 7.02 -5.41 -7.22
CA ASP A 165 8.19 -5.28 -6.36
C ASP A 165 7.87 -5.69 -4.90
N LYS A 166 8.88 -6.15 -4.17
CA LYS A 166 8.82 -6.49 -2.74
C LYS A 166 10.17 -6.22 -2.09
N ALA A 167 10.24 -5.18 -1.27
CA ALA A 167 11.40 -4.86 -0.44
C ALA A 167 11.21 -5.38 0.99
N LYS A 168 12.27 -5.94 1.59
CA LYS A 168 12.29 -6.42 2.98
C LYS A 168 13.63 -6.04 3.59
N GLU A 169 13.60 -5.29 4.68
CA GLU A 169 14.83 -4.82 5.35
C GLU A 169 14.73 -4.97 6.87
N MET A 170 15.83 -5.43 7.46
CA MET A 170 16.00 -5.50 8.91
C MET A 170 16.44 -4.13 9.43
N LEU A 171 15.60 -3.49 10.22
CA LEU A 171 15.93 -2.22 10.87
C LEU A 171 16.87 -2.44 12.07
N GLY A 172 16.66 -3.55 12.79
CA GLY A 172 17.51 -3.99 13.89
C GLY A 172 16.79 -4.18 15.22
N THR A 173 17.55 -4.06 16.30
CA THR A 173 17.07 -4.20 17.68
C THR A 173 17.15 -2.84 18.36
N PHE A 174 16.06 -2.46 19.02
CA PHE A 174 15.91 -1.12 19.60
C PHE A 174 15.45 -1.20 21.05
N SER A 175 16.13 -0.46 21.92
CA SER A 175 15.78 -0.35 23.33
C SER A 175 14.67 0.69 23.55
N PRO A 176 13.93 0.61 24.66
CA PRO A 176 12.95 1.61 24.99
C PRO A 176 13.62 2.92 25.41
N GLN A 177 13.25 4.04 24.79
CA GLN A 177 13.81 5.36 25.12
C GLN A 177 12.80 6.49 24.81
N LEU A 178 13.06 7.69 25.37
CA LEU A 178 12.22 8.87 25.14
C LEU A 178 12.48 9.52 23.78
N GLU A 179 13.69 9.37 23.24
CA GLU A 179 14.09 9.96 21.97
C GLU A 179 13.61 9.13 20.78
N VAL A 180 13.18 9.81 19.73
CA VAL A 180 12.66 9.18 18.51
C VAL A 180 13.81 8.56 17.73
N TYR A 181 13.65 7.29 17.36
CA TYR A 181 14.55 6.64 16.41
C TYR A 181 14.28 7.12 15.00
N THR A 182 15.35 7.33 14.24
CA THR A 182 15.30 7.59 12.79
C THR A 182 16.08 6.51 12.08
N PHE A 183 15.46 5.88 11.09
CA PHE A 183 16.11 4.94 10.19
C PHE A 183 15.96 5.43 8.76
N GLU A 184 17.04 5.35 7.98
CA GLU A 184 17.04 5.64 6.55
C GLU A 184 17.50 4.42 5.76
N THR A 185 16.76 4.07 4.71
CA THR A 185 17.13 2.97 3.82
C THR A 185 18.29 3.38 2.92
N SER A 186 18.85 2.37 2.24
CA SER A 186 19.76 2.63 1.11
C SER A 186 19.06 3.45 0.01
N GLU A 187 19.85 4.19 -0.76
CA GLU A 187 19.33 4.96 -1.88
C GLU A 187 18.91 4.04 -3.03
N GLU A 188 17.72 4.29 -3.56
CA GLU A 188 17.16 3.58 -4.70
C GLU A 188 16.72 4.57 -5.79
N ILE A 189 16.41 4.04 -6.98
CA ILE A 189 16.00 4.85 -8.14
C ILE A 189 14.58 4.43 -8.56
N ILE A 190 13.69 5.43 -8.69
CA ILE A 190 12.36 5.19 -9.24
C ILE A 190 12.48 4.72 -10.69
N PRO A 191 11.84 3.60 -11.07
CA PRO A 191 11.97 3.07 -12.42
C PRO A 191 11.48 4.08 -13.46
N SER A 192 12.08 4.06 -14.65
CA SER A 192 11.79 4.99 -15.75
C SER A 192 11.26 4.29 -16.98
N GLY A 193 10.37 4.97 -17.72
CA GLY A 193 9.85 4.47 -19.00
C GLY A 193 8.34 4.60 -19.13
N PHE A 194 7.86 4.53 -20.38
CA PHE A 194 6.43 4.69 -20.66
C PHE A 194 5.56 3.67 -19.91
N PHE A 195 6.01 2.41 -19.83
CA PHE A 195 5.26 1.32 -19.21
C PHE A 195 5.29 1.32 -17.68
N VAL A 196 6.19 2.06 -17.03
CA VAL A 196 6.24 2.15 -15.56
C VAL A 196 5.41 3.32 -15.05
N ARG A 197 5.18 4.37 -15.85
CA ARG A 197 4.27 5.44 -15.45
C ARG A 197 2.86 4.92 -15.18
N GLY A 198 2.13 5.58 -14.28
CA GLY A 198 0.77 5.21 -13.88
C GLY A 198 0.63 4.96 -12.38
N SER A 199 -0.52 4.39 -11.99
CA SER A 199 -0.90 4.21 -10.59
C SER A 199 -0.47 2.88 -10.01
N TYR A 200 -0.06 2.93 -8.75
CA TYR A 200 0.41 1.82 -7.95
C TYR A 200 -0.34 1.77 -6.63
N SER A 201 -0.50 0.56 -6.11
CA SER A 201 -0.87 0.31 -4.72
C SER A 201 0.29 -0.36 -4.01
N ALA A 202 0.47 -0.05 -2.74
CA ALA A 202 1.50 -0.65 -1.93
C ALA A 202 0.99 -0.97 -0.53
N ARG A 203 1.56 -2.02 0.04
CA ARG A 203 1.30 -2.45 1.41
C ARG A 203 2.63 -2.52 2.14
N MET A 204 2.79 -1.67 3.14
CA MET A 204 3.95 -1.68 4.01
C MET A 204 3.57 -2.20 5.40
N LYS A 205 4.43 -3.04 5.96
CA LYS A 205 4.22 -3.74 7.22
C LYS A 205 5.48 -3.71 8.07
N PHE A 206 5.34 -3.42 9.36
CA PHE A 206 6.41 -3.49 10.36
C PHE A 206 6.14 -4.64 11.30
N VAL A 207 7.08 -5.57 11.41
CA VAL A 207 6.98 -6.78 12.23
C VAL A 207 8.29 -6.96 12.99
N ASP A 208 8.23 -7.44 14.22
CA ASP A 208 9.44 -7.84 14.95
C ASP A 208 9.72 -9.33 14.78
N ASP A 209 10.79 -9.83 15.39
CA ASP A 209 11.04 -11.25 15.34
C ASP A 209 9.92 -12.02 16.03
N ASP A 210 9.28 -11.49 17.08
CA ASP A 210 8.20 -12.15 17.85
C ASP A 210 6.91 -12.32 17.03
N GLY A 211 6.91 -11.85 15.77
CA GLY A 211 5.77 -11.93 14.87
C GLY A 211 4.73 -10.85 15.15
N LYS A 212 4.98 -9.94 16.10
CA LYS A 212 4.07 -8.86 16.43
C LYS A 212 4.11 -7.82 15.31
N SER A 213 2.95 -7.55 14.74
CA SER A 213 2.78 -6.52 13.73
C SER A 213 2.54 -5.17 14.42
N HIS A 214 3.46 -4.22 14.22
CA HIS A 214 3.41 -2.89 14.84
C HIS A 214 2.68 -1.86 13.97
N LEU A 215 2.75 -2.00 12.65
CA LEU A 215 2.00 -1.18 11.71
C LEU A 215 1.74 -1.96 10.42
N VAL A 216 0.54 -1.81 9.86
CA VAL A 216 0.22 -2.16 8.47
C VAL A 216 -0.42 -0.95 7.82
N ILE A 217 0.15 -0.50 6.71
CA ILE A 217 -0.31 0.66 5.95
C ILE A 217 -0.49 0.28 4.50
N ASN A 218 -1.68 0.57 3.96
CA ASN A 218 -1.96 0.48 2.53
C ASN A 218 -1.98 1.90 1.97
N TYR A 219 -1.21 2.15 0.92
CA TYR A 219 -1.12 3.46 0.29
C TYR A 219 -1.10 3.33 -1.23
N SER A 220 -1.40 4.43 -1.92
CA SER A 220 -1.38 4.49 -3.38
C SER A 220 -0.54 5.68 -3.84
N PHE A 221 0.16 5.50 -4.96
CA PHE A 221 1.00 6.54 -5.55
C PHE A 221 1.01 6.44 -7.07
N ASP A 222 1.37 7.53 -7.72
CA ASP A 222 1.59 7.54 -9.17
C ASP A 222 3.08 7.74 -9.49
N ILE A 223 3.58 7.04 -10.51
CA ILE A 223 4.85 7.38 -11.16
C ILE A 223 4.54 8.22 -12.41
N ARG A 224 5.17 9.40 -12.52
CA ARG A 224 4.99 10.35 -13.62
C ARG A 224 6.32 10.80 -14.18
N ARG A 225 6.30 11.42 -15.36
CA ARG A 225 7.49 12.01 -15.99
C ARG A 225 8.03 13.20 -15.20
N GLU A 226 7.14 14.01 -14.65
CA GLU A 226 7.48 15.20 -13.89
C GLU A 226 6.76 15.20 -12.54
N TRP A 227 7.34 15.93 -11.59
CA TRP A 227 6.71 16.22 -10.31
C TRP A 227 5.42 17.03 -10.50
N PRO A 228 4.46 16.95 -9.55
CA PRO A 228 3.31 17.83 -9.56
C PRO A 228 3.78 19.29 -9.45
N SER A 229 3.23 20.16 -10.29
CA SER A 229 3.48 21.59 -10.19
C SER A 229 3.07 22.07 -8.80
N SER A 230 3.96 22.79 -8.11
CA SER A 230 3.60 23.52 -6.90
C SER A 230 2.63 24.63 -7.29
N SER A 231 1.36 24.44 -6.95
CA SER A 231 0.34 25.50 -7.00
C SER A 231 0.53 26.48 -5.85
#